data_AF-A0A9D5L1X9-F1
#
_entry.id   AF-A0A9D5L1X9-F1
#
_cell.length_a   1.000
_cell.length_b   1.000
_cell.length_c   1.000
_cell.angle_alpha   90.00
_cell.angle_beta   90.00
_cell.angle_gamma   90.00
#
_symmetry.space_group_name_H-M   'P 1'
#
loop_
_entity.id
_entity.type
_entity.pdbx_description
1 polymer ?
#
loop_
_entity_poly.entity_id
_entity_poly.type
_entity_poly.pdbx_seq_one_letter_code
_entity_poly.pdbx_strand_id
1 'polypeptide(L)'
;MANHKSSIKRIRQTEKRRIENRYWAKTARTAVRRIRKMENKGEATEAYNKVSALLQRLGRKNVISKNKASNLCSRLAKHINKLA
;
A
#
# COMPACT_ATOMS: atom_id res chain seq x y z
N MET A 1 22.89 -21.43 10.11
CA MET A 1 21.80 -21.73 11.07
C MET A 1 21.87 -20.68 12.19
N ALA A 2 20.75 -20.22 12.73
CA ALA A 2 20.78 -19.24 13.83
C ALA A 2 21.08 -19.96 15.14
N ASN A 3 22.31 -19.83 15.64
CA ASN A 3 22.79 -20.61 16.77
C ASN A 3 22.43 -19.98 18.13
N HIS A 4 22.16 -18.67 18.16
CA HIS A 4 21.79 -17.95 19.38
C HIS A 4 20.26 -17.85 19.54
N LYS A 5 19.76 -18.00 20.78
CA LYS A 5 18.31 -17.94 21.11
C LYS A 5 17.65 -16.65 20.62
N SER A 6 18.34 -15.51 20.74
CA SER A 6 17.83 -14.22 20.25
C SER A 6 17.71 -14.20 18.73
N SER A 7 18.64 -14.80 17.99
CA SER A 7 18.63 -14.88 16.53
C SER A 7 17.47 -15.73 16.02
N ILE A 8 17.21 -16.89 16.66
CA ILE A 8 16.04 -17.73 16.35
C ILE A 8 14.74 -16.94 16.57
N LYS A 9 14.64 -16.18 17.67
CA LYS A 9 13.49 -15.31 17.94
C LYS A 9 13.32 -14.22 16.86
N ARG A 10 14.42 -13.60 16.42
CA ARG A 10 14.39 -12.57 15.35
C ARG A 10 13.90 -13.14 14.02
N ILE A 11 14.28 -14.37 13.66
CA ILE A 11 13.80 -15.04 12.45
C ILE A 11 12.27 -15.20 12.49
N ARG A 12 11.73 -15.79 13.56
CA ARG A 12 10.26 -15.98 13.72
C ARG A 12 9.49 -14.66 13.63
N GLN A 13 10.00 -13.61 14.29
CA GLN A 13 9.37 -12.28 14.23
C GLN A 13 9.42 -11.66 12.83
N THR A 14 10.53 -11.85 12.11
CA THR A 14 10.72 -11.31 10.77
C THR A 14 9.82 -12.01 9.76
N GLU A 15 9.65 -13.32 9.87
CA GLU A 15 8.75 -14.09 9.01
C GLU A 15 7.30 -13.62 9.13
N LYS A 16 6.80 -13.45 10.36
CA LYS A 16 5.46 -12.92 10.61
C LYS A 16 5.29 -11.53 9.97
N ARG A 17 6.21 -10.60 10.25
CA ARG A 17 6.20 -9.24 9.68
C ARG A 17 6.28 -9.27 8.15
N ARG A 18 7.10 -10.15 7.57
CA ARG A 18 7.25 -10.31 6.12
C ARG A 18 5.93 -10.70 5.46
N ILE A 19 5.22 -11.68 6.03
CA ILE A 19 3.95 -12.18 5.47
C ILE A 19 2.88 -11.09 5.51
N GLU A 20 2.71 -10.42 6.66
CA GLU A 20 1.76 -9.33 6.83
C GLU A 20 2.06 -8.16 5.88
N ASN A 21 3.30 -7.69 5.84
CA ASN A 21 3.70 -6.59 4.96
C ASN A 21 3.52 -6.94 3.49
N ARG A 22 3.84 -8.17 3.10
CA ARG A 22 3.65 -8.65 1.72
C ARG A 22 2.18 -8.65 1.32
N TYR A 23 1.29 -9.13 2.20
CA TYR A 23 -0.15 -9.12 1.97
C TYR A 23 -0.66 -7.69 1.75
N TRP A 24 -0.41 -6.80 2.71
CA TRP A 24 -0.88 -5.42 2.63
C TRP A 24 -0.30 -4.65 1.45
N ALA A 25 0.98 -4.84 1.14
CA ALA A 25 1.61 -4.23 -0.02
C ALA A 25 1.04 -4.77 -1.35
N LYS A 26 0.64 -6.05 -1.42
CA LYS A 26 -0.05 -6.62 -2.59
C LYS A 26 -1.45 -6.02 -2.74
N THR A 27 -2.21 -5.97 -1.65
CA THR A 27 -3.56 -5.38 -1.63
C THR A 27 -3.57 -3.93 -2.10
N ALA A 28 -2.66 -3.10 -1.59
CA ALA A 28 -2.53 -1.71 -2.02
C ALA A 28 -2.13 -1.58 -3.50
N ARG A 29 -1.20 -2.41 -3.98
CA ARG A 29 -0.82 -2.42 -5.41
C ARG A 29 -1.98 -2.78 -6.33
N THR A 30 -2.77 -3.78 -5.96
CA THR A 30 -3.97 -4.18 -6.71
C THR A 30 -5.01 -3.06 -6.73
N ALA A 31 -5.25 -2.41 -5.58
CA ALA A 31 -6.22 -1.33 -5.49
C ALA A 31 -5.81 -0.10 -6.34
N VAL A 32 -4.52 0.27 -6.31
CA VAL A 32 -3.96 1.31 -7.18
C VAL A 32 -4.11 0.95 -8.65
N ARG A 33 -3.86 -0.31 -9.02
CA ARG A 33 -4.03 -0.80 -10.40
C ARG A 33 -5.49 -0.72 -10.84
N ARG A 34 -6.45 -1.00 -9.95
CA ARG A 34 -7.88 -0.92 -10.26
C ARG A 34 -8.29 0.50 -10.62
N ILE A 35 -7.92 1.50 -9.83
CA ILE A 35 -8.23 2.91 -10.12
C ILE A 35 -7.64 3.36 -11.46
N ARG A 36 -6.43 2.91 -11.79
CA ARG A 36 -5.80 3.25 -13.09
C ARG A 36 -6.51 2.65 -14.30
N LYS A 37 -7.31 1.60 -14.11
CA LYS A 37 -8.10 0.95 -15.16
C LYS A 37 -9.53 1.48 -15.24
N MET A 38 -9.97 2.27 -14.27
CA MET A 38 -11.31 2.84 -14.27
C MET A 38 -11.36 4.02 -15.24
N GLU A 39 -12.41 4.06 -16.04
CA GLU A 39 -12.68 5.14 -17.02
C GLU A 39 -13.73 6.12 -16.47
N ASN A 40 -14.67 5.64 -15.66
CA ASN A 40 -15.69 6.47 -15.03
C ASN A 40 -15.12 7.27 -13.84
N LYS A 41 -15.21 8.59 -13.93
CA LYS A 41 -14.72 9.55 -12.94
C LYS A 41 -15.44 9.48 -11.59
N GLY A 42 -16.75 9.25 -11.58
CA GLY A 42 -17.53 9.16 -10.35
C GLY A 42 -17.07 7.98 -9.49
N GLU A 43 -17.06 6.79 -10.10
CA GLU A 43 -16.60 5.55 -9.45
C GLU A 43 -15.12 5.61 -9.03
N ALA A 44 -14.28 6.22 -9.86
CA ALA A 44 -12.85 6.38 -9.56
C ALA A 44 -12.62 7.27 -8.33
N THR A 45 -13.45 8.31 -8.14
CA THR A 45 -13.35 9.23 -6.99
C THR A 45 -13.76 8.55 -5.68
N GLU A 46 -14.84 7.76 -5.70
CA GLU A 46 -15.24 6.98 -4.53
C GLU A 46 -14.20 5.91 -4.15
N ALA A 47 -13.67 5.21 -5.16
CA ALA A 47 -12.60 4.24 -4.97
C ALA A 47 -11.33 4.90 -4.43
N TYR A 48 -11.01 6.11 -4.89
CA TYR A 48 -9.86 6.88 -4.44
C TYR A 48 -9.90 7.18 -2.95
N ASN A 49 -11.05 7.58 -2.40
CA ASN A 49 -11.18 7.88 -0.97
C ASN A 49 -10.82 6.68 -0.08
N LYS A 50 -11.22 5.47 -0.48
CA LYS A 50 -10.88 4.23 0.22
C LYS A 50 -9.40 3.87 0.07
N VAL A 51 -8.84 4.05 -1.12
CA VAL A 51 -7.44 3.70 -1.42
C VAL A 51 -6.45 4.70 -0.82
N SER A 52 -6.77 5.99 -0.78
CA SER A 52 -5.93 7.02 -0.18
C SER A 52 -5.75 6.77 1.33
N ALA A 53 -6.83 6.44 2.04
CA ALA A 53 -6.80 6.04 3.45
C ALA A 53 -5.93 4.79 3.67
N LEU A 54 -6.05 3.77 2.81
CA LEU A 54 -5.22 2.58 2.86
C LEU A 54 -3.73 2.91 2.68
N LEU A 55 -3.38 3.72 1.68
CA LEU A 55 -2.00 4.09 1.39
C LEU A 55 -1.38 4.89 2.54
N GLN A 56 -2.11 5.85 3.10
CA GLN A 56 -1.63 6.63 4.25
C GLN A 56 -1.43 5.73 5.48
N ARG A 57 -2.34 4.78 5.73
CA ARG A 57 -2.20 3.81 6.83
C ARG A 57 -0.94 2.95 6.67
N LEU A 58 -0.61 2.52 5.46
CA LEU A 58 0.62 1.76 5.19
C LEU A 58 1.89 2.63 5.33
N GLY A 59 1.80 3.91 5.00
CA GLY A 59 2.84 4.90 5.26
C GLY A 59 3.12 5.08 6.75
N ARG A 60 2.07 5.18 7.57
CA ARG A 60 2.20 5.30 9.04
C ARG A 60 2.79 4.04 9.69
N LYS A 61 2.43 2.86 9.17
CA LYS A 61 2.97 1.57 9.63
C LYS A 61 4.37 1.24 9.10
N ASN A 62 5.02 2.15 8.37
CA ASN A 62 6.33 1.96 7.74
C ASN A 62 6.39 0.74 6.80
N VAL A 63 5.26 0.27 6.27
CA VAL A 63 5.20 -0.79 5.24
C VAL A 63 5.64 -0.22 3.89
N ILE A 64 5.30 1.05 3.64
CA ILE A 64 5.81 1.87 2.54
C ILE A 64 6.33 3.19 3.13
N SER A 65 7.29 3.84 2.46
CA SER A 65 7.72 5.18 2.86
C SER A 65 6.55 6.17 2.80
N LYS A 66 6.50 7.12 3.75
CA LYS A 66 5.52 8.22 3.78
C LYS A 66 5.51 8.99 2.45
N ASN A 67 6.70 9.28 1.91
CA ASN A 67 6.85 9.97 0.62
C ASN A 67 6.26 9.14 -0.53
N LYS A 68 6.43 7.82 -0.50
CA LYS A 68 5.84 6.92 -1.49
C LYS A 68 4.32 6.92 -1.41
N ALA A 69 3.75 6.91 -0.21
CA ALA A 69 2.30 7.01 -0.01
C ALA A 69 1.76 8.33 -0.59
N SER A 70 2.37 9.47 -0.24
CA SER A 70 1.97 10.80 -0.75
C SER A 70 2.10 10.90 -2.27
N ASN A 71 3.21 10.38 -2.84
CA ASN A 71 3.42 10.37 -4.29
C ASN A 71 2.37 9.53 -5.03
N LEU A 72 1.95 8.41 -4.46
CA LEU A 72 0.89 7.58 -5.05
C LEU A 72 -0.46 8.29 -4.99
N CYS A 73 -0.81 8.91 -3.86
CA CYS A 73 -2.05 9.69 -3.73
C CYS A 73 -2.10 10.86 -4.72
N SER A 74 -1.01 11.62 -4.87
CA SER A 74 -0.91 12.74 -5.79
C SER A 74 -1.04 12.29 -7.26
N ARG A 75 -0.33 11.23 -7.66
CA ARG A 75 -0.40 10.70 -9.03
C ARG A 75 -1.78 10.15 -9.38
N LEU A 76 -2.46 9.51 -8.43
CA LEU A 76 -3.81 9.01 -8.64
C LEU A 76 -4.83 10.14 -8.75
N ALA A 77 -4.73 11.18 -7.90
CA ALA A 77 -5.60 12.36 -8.02
C ALA A 77 -5.43 13.03 -9.40
N LYS A 78 -4.19 13.21 -9.86
CA LYS A 78 -3.90 13.73 -11.21
C LYS A 78 -4.47 12.86 -12.31
N HIS A 79 -4.47 11.54 -12.15
CA HIS A 79 -5.06 10.60 -13.11
C HIS A 79 -6.59 10.79 -13.18
N ILE A 80 -7.26 10.80 -12.03
CA ILE A 80 -8.72 10.95 -11.95
C ILE A 80 -9.17 12.30 -12.51
N ASN A 81 -8.44 13.37 -12.22
CA ASN A 81 -8.77 14.70 -12.77
C ASN A 81 -8.63 14.78 -14.29
N LYS A 82 -7.81 13.92 -14.90
CA LYS A 82 -7.66 13.81 -16.36
C LYS A 82 -8.73 12.93 -17.01
N LEU A 83 -9.42 12.09 -16.24
CA LEU A 83 -10.58 11.37 -16.73
C LEU A 83 -11.70 12.40 -16.98
N ALA A 84 -12.34 12.29 -18.15
CA ALA A 84 -13.44 13.16 -18.56
C ALA A 84 -14.58 13.07 -17.53
#